data_AF-A0A845FN26-F1
#
_entry.id   AF-A0A845FN26-F1
#
_cell.length_a   1.000
_cell.length_b   1.000
_cell.length_c   1.000
_cell.angle_alpha   90.00
_cell.angle_beta   90.00
_cell.angle_gamma   90.00
#
_symmetry.space_group_name_H-M   'P 1'
#
loop_
_entity.id
_entity.type
_entity.pdbx_description
1 polymer ?
#
loop_
_entity_poly.entity_id
_entity_poly.type
_entity_poly.pdbx_seq_one_letter_code
_entity_poly.pdbx_strand_id
1 'polypeptide(L)'
;MQHREMQKGDAVYATTTIINDGSVPGCEPGEVFAQPGTMGMLINTGYVELEPDTELFLVSFRMEDGNSGPPVACLADEISPDPLS
;
A
#
# COMPACT_ATOMS: atom_id res chain seq x y z
N MET A 1 -13.22 2.40 -20.91
CA MET A 1 -12.37 2.89 -19.81
C MET A 1 -11.25 1.87 -19.65
N GLN A 2 -10.01 2.19 -20.02
CA GLN A 2 -8.89 1.28 -19.75
C GLN A 2 -8.59 1.40 -18.26
N HIS A 3 -8.73 0.30 -17.51
CA HIS A 3 -8.20 0.22 -16.15
C HIS A 3 -6.68 0.39 -16.26
N ARG A 4 -6.13 1.41 -15.60
CA ARG A 4 -4.69 1.56 -15.49
C ARG A 4 -4.19 0.43 -14.60
N GLU A 5 -3.58 -0.59 -15.20
CA GLU A 5 -2.89 -1.63 -14.44
C GLU A 5 -1.76 -0.97 -13.65
N MET A 6 -1.75 -1.18 -12.34
CA MET A 6 -0.75 -0.58 -11.46
C MET A 6 0.57 -1.30 -11.63
N GLN A 7 1.63 -0.56 -11.95
CA GLN A 7 2.95 -1.14 -12.21
C GLN A 7 3.94 -0.76 -11.12
N LYS A 8 4.95 -1.62 -10.94
CA LYS A 8 6.08 -1.32 -10.07
C LYS A 8 6.68 0.06 -10.43
N GLY A 9 6.77 0.93 -9.43
CA GLY A 9 7.25 2.31 -9.56
C GLY A 9 6.14 3.34 -9.72
N ASP A 10 4.87 2.94 -9.89
CA ASP A 10 3.75 3.88 -9.88
C ASP A 10 3.56 4.51 -8.50
N ALA A 11 3.16 5.78 -8.51
CA ALA A 11 2.65 6.47 -7.34
C ALA A 11 1.24 6.01 -7.04
N VAL A 12 0.97 5.73 -5.77
CA VAL A 12 -0.33 5.29 -5.27
C VAL A 12 -0.69 6.08 -4.03
N TYR A 13 -1.96 6.09 -3.65
CA TYR A 13 -2.46 6.85 -2.50
C TYR A 13 -3.30 5.92 -1.64
N ALA A 14 -3.07 5.92 -0.33
CA ALA A 14 -3.89 5.14 0.58
C ALA A 14 -5.34 5.67 0.54
N THR A 15 -6.33 4.79 0.41
CA THR A 15 -7.76 5.14 0.43
C THR A 15 -8.30 5.17 1.86
N THR A 16 -7.67 4.37 2.74
CA THR A 16 -8.00 4.20 4.15
C THR A 16 -6.76 4.41 5.02
N THR A 17 -6.92 4.33 6.33
CA THR A 17 -5.77 4.30 7.25
C THR A 17 -5.13 2.92 7.18
N ILE A 18 -3.84 2.86 6.83
CA ILE A 18 -3.06 1.62 6.80
C ILE A 18 -2.42 1.44 8.17
N ILE A 19 -2.84 0.40 8.88
CA ILE A 19 -2.42 0.11 10.25
C ILE A 19 -1.79 -1.28 10.26
N ASN A 20 -0.68 -1.43 10.99
CA ASN A 20 -0.06 -2.72 11.19
C ASN A 20 -0.99 -3.65 11.98
N ASP A 21 -1.50 -4.67 11.32
CA ASP A 21 -2.26 -5.76 11.93
C ASP A 21 -1.36 -6.83 12.59
N GLY A 22 -0.04 -6.63 12.54
CA GLY A 22 0.98 -7.56 13.01
C GLY A 22 1.67 -8.32 11.87
N SER A 23 1.30 -8.08 10.61
CA SER A 23 1.93 -8.69 9.44
C SER A 23 3.32 -8.13 9.12
N VAL A 24 3.64 -6.91 9.57
CA VAL A 24 4.93 -6.26 9.27
C VAL A 24 5.93 -6.53 10.39
N PRO A 25 7.01 -7.31 10.14
CA PRO A 25 8.01 -7.61 11.15
C PRO A 25 8.85 -6.38 11.50
N GLY A 26 9.05 -6.15 12.80
CA GLY A 26 9.85 -5.02 13.30
C GLY A 26 9.05 -3.74 13.57
N CYS A 27 7.75 -3.73 13.28
CA CYS A 27 6.81 -2.65 13.60
C CYS A 27 5.87 -3.08 14.73
N GLU A 28 5.37 -2.12 15.51
CA GLU A 28 4.43 -2.43 16.60
C GLU A 28 3.02 -2.72 16.02
N PRO A 29 2.25 -3.66 16.60
CA PRO A 29 0.84 -3.81 16.26
C PRO A 29 0.08 -2.52 16.55
N GLY A 30 -0.72 -2.05 15.59
CA GLY A 30 -1.43 -0.78 15.68
C GLY A 30 -0.64 0.44 15.21
N GLU A 31 0.62 0.27 14.76
CA GLU A 31 1.40 1.33 14.15
C GLU A 31 0.76 1.79 12.83
N VAL A 32 0.67 3.10 12.62
CA VAL A 32 0.05 3.67 11.42
C VAL A 32 1.11 3.94 10.36
N PHE A 33 1.00 3.27 9.21
CA PHE A 33 1.91 3.46 8.08
C PHE A 33 1.46 4.58 7.13
N ALA A 34 0.15 4.78 6.99
CA ALA A 34 -0.41 5.79 6.10
C ALA A 34 -1.82 6.22 6.53
N GLN A 35 -2.13 7.49 6.30
CA GLN A 35 -3.48 8.04 6.39
C GLN A 35 -4.10 8.10 4.98
N PRO A 36 -5.43 8.23 4.86
CA PRO A 36 -6.06 8.47 3.56
C PRO A 36 -5.42 9.66 2.83
N GLY A 37 -5.04 9.46 1.57
CA GLY A 37 -4.35 10.43 0.73
C GLY A 37 -2.82 10.44 0.88
N THR A 38 -2.24 9.68 1.80
CA THR A 38 -0.78 9.51 1.88
C THR A 38 -0.27 8.85 0.61
N MET A 39 0.67 9.52 -0.06
CA MET A 39 1.33 9.00 -1.25
C MET A 39 2.33 7.91 -0.87
N GLY A 40 2.30 6.80 -1.59
CA GLY A 40 3.29 5.73 -1.56
C GLY A 40 3.77 5.38 -2.96
N MET A 41 4.75 4.48 -3.01
CA MET A 41 5.27 3.91 -4.24
C MET A 41 5.00 2.41 -4.27
N LEU A 42 4.43 1.92 -5.38
CA LEU A 42 4.22 0.50 -5.60
C LEU A 42 5.57 -0.19 -5.85
N ILE A 43 5.96 -1.09 -4.95
CA ILE A 43 7.22 -1.82 -5.01
C ILE A 43 7.09 -3.12 -5.78
N ASN A 44 5.97 -3.82 -5.59
CA ASN A 44 5.67 -5.07 -6.29
C ASN A 44 4.18 -5.40 -6.21
N THR A 45 3.70 -6.29 -7.07
CA THR A 45 2.39 -6.94 -6.96
C THR A 45 2.57 -8.44 -6.80
N GLY A 46 1.59 -9.09 -6.19
CA GLY A 46 1.57 -10.51 -5.92
C GLY A 46 0.17 -11.00 -5.63
N TYR A 47 0.04 -12.27 -5.23
CA TYR A 47 -1.23 -12.88 -4.87
C TYR A 47 -1.10 -13.59 -3.54
N VAL A 48 -2.21 -13.72 -2.81
CA VAL A 48 -2.26 -14.56 -1.62
C VAL A 48 -2.08 -16.02 -2.06
N GLU A 49 -1.09 -16.73 -1.49
CA GLU A 49 -0.82 -18.13 -1.91
C GLU A 49 -2.03 -19.06 -1.73
N LEU A 50 -2.85 -18.80 -0.71
CA LEU A 50 -4.08 -19.55 -0.42
C LEU A 50 -5.29 -19.11 -1.28
N GLU A 51 -5.25 -17.89 -1.83
CA GLU A 51 -6.34 -17.28 -2.60
C GLU A 51 -5.75 -16.50 -3.79
N PRO A 52 -5.45 -17.19 -4.91
CA PRO A 52 -4.75 -16.57 -6.04
C PRO A 52 -5.59 -15.52 -6.77
N ASP A 53 -6.89 -15.44 -6.51
CA ASP A 53 -7.77 -14.38 -7.02
C ASP A 53 -7.62 -13.07 -6.22
N THR A 54 -6.95 -13.10 -5.05
CA THR A 54 -6.72 -11.95 -4.18
C THR A 54 -5.35 -11.34 -4.49
N GLU A 55 -5.35 -10.22 -5.20
CA GLU A 55 -4.14 -9.46 -5.53
C GLU A 55 -3.68 -8.62 -4.34
N LEU A 56 -2.37 -8.66 -4.08
CA LEU A 56 -1.68 -7.89 -3.05
C LEU A 56 -0.70 -6.92 -3.69
N PHE A 57 -0.69 -5.71 -3.17
CA PHE A 57 0.16 -4.62 -3.62
C PHE A 57 1.14 -4.27 -2.51
N LEU A 58 2.43 -4.50 -2.75
CA LEU A 58 3.47 -4.14 -1.81
C LEU A 58 3.82 -2.67 -2.01
N VAL A 59 3.44 -1.81 -1.07
CA VAL A 59 3.59 -0.36 -1.17
C VAL A 59 4.52 0.15 -0.07
N SER A 60 5.38 1.10 -0.40
CA SER A 60 6.16 1.86 0.58
C SER A 60 5.62 3.28 0.65
N PHE A 61 4.98 3.62 1.77
CA PHE A 61 4.38 4.93 1.99
C PHE A 61 5.41 5.96 2.40
N ARG A 62 5.19 7.21 2.01
CA ARG A 62 6.02 8.33 2.47
C ARG A 62 5.70 8.64 3.93
N MET A 63 6.74 8.66 4.75
CA MET A 63 6.66 9.06 6.16
C MET A 63 6.81 10.57 6.32
N GLU A 64 6.47 11.09 7.50
CA GLU A 64 6.54 12.52 7.83
C GLU A 64 7.96 13.10 7.73
N ASP A 65 8.98 12.27 7.95
CA ASP A 65 10.40 12.64 7.83
C ASP A 65 10.88 12.77 6.38
N GLY A 66 10.01 12.47 5.41
CA GLY A 66 10.29 12.50 3.97
C GLY A 66 10.92 11.22 3.43
N ASN A 67 11.20 10.22 4.28
CA ASN A 67 11.72 8.92 3.86
C ASN A 67 10.58 7.97 3.44
N SER A 68 10.97 6.89 2.78
CA SER A 68 10.10 5.76 2.46
C SER A 68 10.00 4.83 3.67
N GLY A 69 8.78 4.57 4.13
CA GLY A 69 8.50 3.61 5.19
C GLY A 69 8.75 2.16 4.78
N PRO A 70 8.57 1.21 5.70
CA PRO A 70 8.70 -0.21 5.38
C PRO A 70 7.70 -0.61 4.28
N PRO A 71 8.00 -1.67 3.51
CA PRO A 71 7.07 -2.20 2.52
C PRO A 71 5.89 -2.87 3.24
N VAL A 72 4.68 -2.44 2.91
CA VAL A 72 3.41 -2.92 3.49
C VAL A 72 2.57 -3.55 2.39
N ALA A 73 2.03 -4.74 2.64
CA ALA A 73 1.11 -5.39 1.72
C ALA A 73 -0.29 -4.77 1.89
N CYS A 74 -0.86 -4.25 0.81
CA CYS A 74 -2.17 -3.63 0.76
C CYS A 74 -3.06 -4.37 -0.24
N LEU A 75 -4.37 -4.38 0.00
CA LEU A 75 -5.38 -4.84 -0.95
C LEU A 75 -5.68 -3.78 -2.02
N ALA A 76 -6.30 -4.18 -3.12
CA ALA A 76 -6.69 -3.28 -4.21
C ALA A 76 -7.59 -2.13 -3.72
N ASP A 77 -8.51 -2.39 -2.77
CA ASP A 77 -9.42 -1.38 -2.24
C ASP A 77 -8.76 -0.40 -1.26
N GLU A 78 -7.57 -0.73 -0.74
CA GLU A 78 -6.84 0.09 0.25
C GLU A 78 -5.93 1.14 -0.40
N ILE A 79 -5.74 1.07 -1.71
CA ILE A 79 -4.89 1.99 -2.47
C ILE A 79 -5.57 2.46 -3.76
N SER A 80 -5.19 3.65 -4.22
CA SER A 80 -5.69 4.25 -5.46
C SER A 80 -4.52 4.70 -6.32
N PRO A 81 -4.55 4.47 -7.65
CA PRO A 81 -3.54 5.03 -8.57
C PRO A 81 -3.69 6.55 -8.75
N ASP A 82 -4.82 7.12 -8.31
CA ASP A 82 -5.13 8.53 -8.39
C ASP A 82 -5.25 9.15 -6.98
N PRO A 83 -4.88 10.42 -6.79
CA PRO A 83 -5.06 11.12 -5.52
C PRO A 83 -6.53 11.14 -5.08
N LEU A 84 -6.77 10.98 -3.77
CA LEU A 84 -8.09 11.23 -3.20
C LEU A 84 -8.42 12.73 -3.31
N SER A 85 -9.53 13.06 -3.96
CA SER A 85 -10.04 14.45 -4.07
C SER A 85 -10.94 14.84 -2.92
#